data_AF-A0AB39Z9L8-F1
#
_entry.id   AF-A0AB39Z9L8-F1
#
_cell.length_a   1.000
_cell.length_b   1.000
_cell.length_c   1.000
_cell.angle_alpha   90.00
_cell.angle_beta   90.00
_cell.angle_gamma   90.00
#
_symmetry.space_group_name_H-M   'P 1'
#
loop_
_entity.id
_entity.type
_entity.pdbx_description
1 polymer ?
#
loop_
_entity_poly.entity_id
_entity_poly.type
_entity_poly.pdbx_seq_one_letter_code
_entity_poly.pdbx_strand_id
1 'polypeptide(L)'
;MRKDKFQMSEHELTYRRLLPTSRVVVSVMACISFVSGVTAGYLFMTSLAGVSQAVKIVWTTGSAAYAMVSLLLIIAVWKVIRWLVYPYMCMLLMAIAVYTMILQSLFKNLPAAVFTSVAISFIFLGISLHTTKTMEENRRNAPT
;
A
#
# COMPACT_ATOMS: atom_id res chain seq x y z
N MET A 1 3.77 41.42 15.48
CA MET A 1 3.80 40.01 15.95
C MET A 1 2.38 39.45 16.18
N ARG A 2 1.55 39.34 15.13
CA ARG A 2 0.18 38.79 15.23
C ARG A 2 -0.25 38.05 13.95
N LYS A 3 0.71 37.53 13.18
CA LYS A 3 0.45 36.69 12.00
C LYS A 3 0.68 35.19 12.29
N ASP A 4 1.56 34.88 13.24
CA ASP A 4 1.95 33.49 13.52
C ASP A 4 0.87 32.68 14.26
N LYS A 5 0.09 33.31 15.16
CA LYS A 5 -0.98 32.60 15.89
C LYS A 5 -2.19 32.26 15.02
N PHE A 6 -2.45 33.04 13.97
CA PHE A 6 -3.61 32.81 13.10
C PHE A 6 -3.31 31.73 12.05
N GLN A 7 -2.08 31.68 11.54
CA GLN A 7 -1.65 30.58 10.67
C GLN A 7 -1.63 29.22 11.39
N MET A 8 -1.32 29.19 12.69
CA MET A 8 -1.31 27.95 13.48
C MET A 8 -2.72 27.32 13.61
N SER A 9 -3.77 28.14 13.65
CA SER A 9 -5.17 27.70 13.78
C SER A 9 -5.75 27.08 12.50
N GLU A 10 -5.45 27.63 11.32
CA GLU A 10 -5.95 27.08 10.05
C GLU A 10 -5.24 25.81 9.64
N HIS A 11 -3.93 25.71 9.92
CA HIS A 11 -3.17 24.48 9.72
C HIS A 11 -3.69 23.35 10.62
N GLU A 12 -3.98 23.60 11.90
CA GLU A 12 -4.54 22.56 12.79
C GLU A 12 -5.92 22.06 12.33
N LEU A 13 -6.84 22.96 11.95
CA LEU A 13 -8.19 22.58 11.49
C LEU A 13 -8.16 21.81 10.17
N THR A 14 -7.31 22.22 9.24
CA THR A 14 -7.11 21.53 7.96
C THR A 14 -6.46 20.17 8.18
N TYR A 15 -5.43 20.10 9.03
CA TYR A 15 -4.69 18.88 9.36
C TYR A 15 -5.58 17.85 10.10
N ARG A 16 -6.45 18.30 11.01
CA ARG A 16 -7.41 17.43 11.73
C ARG A 16 -8.48 16.85 10.81
N ARG A 17 -8.82 17.54 9.70
CA ARG A 17 -9.69 17.01 8.63
C ARG A 17 -8.95 16.13 7.63
N LEU A 18 -7.65 16.34 7.37
CA LEU A 18 -6.87 15.48 6.46
C LEU A 18 -6.55 14.11 7.04
N LEU A 19 -6.40 13.98 8.37
CA LEU A 19 -6.12 12.70 9.04
C LEU A 19 -7.17 11.60 8.78
N PRO A 20 -8.50 11.84 8.87
CA PRO A 20 -9.47 10.83 8.48
C PRO A 20 -9.42 10.55 6.98
N THR A 21 -9.21 11.56 6.13
CA THR A 21 -9.10 11.38 4.67
C THR A 21 -7.90 10.51 4.29
N SER A 22 -6.72 10.71 4.88
CA SER A 22 -5.54 9.88 4.59
C SER A 22 -5.73 8.45 5.07
N ARG A 23 -6.35 8.24 6.24
CA ARG A 23 -6.68 6.90 6.74
C ARG A 23 -7.66 6.16 5.83
N VAL A 24 -8.67 6.86 5.31
CA VAL A 24 -9.62 6.30 4.35
C VAL A 24 -8.93 5.94 3.04
N VAL A 25 -8.07 6.82 2.51
CA VAL A 25 -7.30 6.54 1.27
C VAL A 25 -6.40 5.31 1.43
N VAL A 26 -5.65 5.20 2.54
CA VAL A 26 -4.80 4.02 2.79
C VAL A 26 -5.64 2.77 3.00
N SER A 27 -6.81 2.87 3.63
CA SER A 27 -7.73 1.74 3.78
C SER A 27 -8.26 1.25 2.43
N VAL A 28 -8.68 2.16 1.55
CA VAL A 28 -9.13 1.83 0.18
C VAL A 28 -8.00 1.19 -0.62
N MET A 29 -6.80 1.78 -0.56
CA MET A 29 -5.59 1.23 -1.17
C MET A 29 -5.30 -0.19 -0.68
N ALA A 30 -5.36 -0.43 0.63
CA ALA A 30 -5.14 -1.74 1.22
C ALA A 30 -6.20 -2.76 0.82
N CYS A 31 -7.47 -2.36 0.67
CA CYS A 31 -8.53 -3.22 0.15
C CYS A 31 -8.25 -3.62 -1.31
N ILE A 32 -7.83 -2.68 -2.17
CA ILE A 32 -7.46 -2.96 -3.55
C ILE A 32 -6.28 -3.93 -3.60
N SER A 33 -5.25 -3.69 -2.78
CA SER A 33 -4.10 -4.58 -2.62
C SER A 33 -4.48 -5.98 -2.13
N PHE A 34 -5.45 -6.08 -1.23
CA PHE A 34 -5.93 -7.37 -0.74
C PHE A 34 -6.61 -8.17 -1.86
N VAL A 35 -7.55 -7.54 -2.56
CA VAL A 35 -8.27 -8.18 -3.68
C VAL A 35 -7.28 -8.56 -4.78
N SER A 36 -6.36 -7.67 -5.13
CA SER A 36 -5.34 -7.97 -6.15
C SER A 36 -4.41 -9.11 -5.73
N GLY A 37 -3.98 -9.17 -4.47
CA GLY A 37 -3.19 -10.28 -3.95
C GLY A 37 -3.90 -11.64 -4.06
N VAL A 38 -5.20 -11.69 -3.73
CA VAL A 38 -6.01 -12.90 -3.86
C VAL A 38 -6.18 -13.30 -5.33
N THR A 39 -6.53 -12.35 -6.20
CA THR A 39 -6.70 -12.60 -7.64
C THR A 39 -5.40 -13.07 -8.29
N ALA A 40 -4.26 -12.45 -7.96
CA ALA A 40 -2.96 -12.88 -8.48
C ALA A 40 -2.57 -14.25 -7.95
N GLY A 41 -2.85 -14.59 -6.69
CA GLY A 41 -2.63 -15.93 -6.15
C GLY A 41 -3.36 -17.01 -6.97
N TYR A 42 -4.61 -16.73 -7.36
CA TYR A 42 -5.37 -17.61 -8.26
C TYR A 42 -4.76 -17.68 -9.67
N LEU A 43 -4.34 -16.53 -10.24
CA LEU A 43 -3.69 -16.48 -11.55
C LEU A 43 -2.32 -17.18 -11.57
N PHE A 44 -1.53 -17.12 -10.50
CA PHE A 44 -0.27 -17.84 -10.40
C PHE A 44 -0.46 -19.36 -10.37
N MET A 45 -1.50 -19.85 -9.70
CA MET A 45 -1.83 -21.27 -9.76
C MET A 45 -2.26 -21.72 -11.17
N THR A 46 -3.08 -20.91 -11.84
CA THR A 46 -3.78 -21.30 -13.09
C THR A 46 -3.02 -20.96 -14.37
N SER A 47 -2.35 -19.81 -14.45
CA SER A 47 -1.74 -19.28 -15.71
C SER A 47 -0.29 -19.67 -15.93
N LEU A 48 0.42 -20.18 -14.91
CA LEU A 48 1.82 -20.63 -15.03
C LEU A 48 1.93 -22.04 -15.65
N ALA A 49 1.20 -22.34 -16.73
CA ALA A 49 1.33 -23.61 -17.44
C ALA A 49 2.74 -23.72 -18.05
N GLY A 50 3.59 -24.57 -17.48
CA GLY A 50 4.99 -24.78 -17.92
C GLY A 50 6.07 -24.31 -16.95
N VAL A 51 5.72 -23.61 -15.87
CA VAL A 51 6.69 -23.20 -14.83
C VAL A 51 6.74 -24.24 -13.71
N SER A 52 7.94 -24.49 -13.16
CA SER A 52 8.16 -25.43 -12.06
C SER A 52 7.18 -25.20 -10.89
N GLN A 53 6.66 -26.30 -10.33
CA GLN A 53 5.71 -26.28 -9.21
C GLN A 53 6.22 -25.47 -8.02
N ALA A 54 7.54 -25.52 -7.76
CA ALA A 54 8.16 -24.74 -6.69
C ALA A 54 7.97 -23.23 -6.88
N VAL A 55 8.12 -22.75 -8.11
CA VAL A 55 7.96 -21.33 -8.44
C VAL A 55 6.50 -20.91 -8.26
N LYS A 56 5.53 -21.74 -8.66
CA LYS A 56 4.11 -21.48 -8.42
C LYS A 56 3.80 -21.32 -6.93
N ILE A 57 4.33 -22.21 -6.09
CA ILE A 57 4.12 -22.16 -4.64
C ILE A 57 4.72 -20.89 -4.05
N VAL A 58 5.94 -20.51 -4.45
CA VAL A 58 6.60 -19.28 -3.98
C VAL A 58 5.79 -18.04 -4.34
N TRP A 59 5.34 -17.90 -5.60
CA TRP A 59 4.54 -16.74 -6.03
C TRP A 59 3.15 -16.71 -5.39
N THR A 60 2.52 -17.86 -5.20
CA THR A 60 1.22 -17.95 -4.54
C THR A 60 1.33 -17.60 -3.06
N THR A 61 2.36 -18.12 -2.37
CA THR A 61 2.64 -17.81 -0.97
C THR A 61 3.00 -16.34 -0.79
N GLY A 62 3.80 -15.77 -1.70
CA GLY A 62 4.13 -14.34 -1.72
C GLY A 62 2.90 -13.46 -1.92
N SER A 63 1.97 -13.87 -2.77
CA SER A 63 0.70 -13.15 -2.99
C SER A 63 -0.23 -13.24 -1.77
N ALA A 64 -0.29 -14.40 -1.11
CA ALA A 64 -1.03 -14.57 0.14
C ALA A 64 -0.43 -13.74 1.28
N ALA A 65 0.89 -13.69 1.39
CA ALA A 65 1.59 -12.82 2.33
C ALA A 65 1.32 -11.34 2.04
N TYR A 66 1.32 -10.91 0.77
CA TYR A 66 0.97 -9.55 0.39
C TYR A 66 -0.47 -9.18 0.79
N ALA A 67 -1.44 -10.08 0.56
CA ALA A 67 -2.82 -9.88 0.97
C ALA A 67 -2.93 -9.75 2.51
N MET A 68 -2.27 -10.65 3.25
CA MET A 68 -2.23 -10.60 4.71
C MET A 68 -1.61 -9.29 5.22
N VAL A 69 -0.48 -8.87 4.66
CA VAL A 69 0.20 -7.63 5.05
C VAL A 69 -0.64 -6.39 4.69
N SER A 70 -1.44 -6.44 3.63
CA SER A 70 -2.40 -5.40 3.28
C SER A 70 -3.52 -5.27 4.33
N LEU A 71 -4.03 -6.39 4.85
CA LEU A 71 -4.95 -6.37 6.01
C LEU A 71 -4.29 -5.78 7.26
N LEU A 72 -3.04 -6.16 7.54
CA LEU A 72 -2.28 -5.58 8.65
C LEU A 72 -2.10 -4.07 8.48
N LEU A 73 -1.91 -3.56 7.25
CA LEU A 73 -1.81 -2.12 6.98
C LEU A 73 -3.07 -1.37 7.39
N ILE A 74 -4.27 -1.93 7.14
CA ILE A 74 -5.54 -1.34 7.60
C ILE A 74 -5.53 -1.17 9.12
N ILE A 75 -5.17 -2.24 9.84
CA ILE A 75 -5.08 -2.23 11.30
C ILE A 75 -4.01 -1.24 11.78
N ALA A 76 -2.86 -1.17 11.09
CA ALA A 76 -1.75 -0.29 11.41
C ALA A 76 -2.15 1.19 11.34
N VAL A 77 -2.89 1.55 10.31
CA VAL A 77 -3.36 2.92 10.06
C VAL A 77 -4.44 3.32 11.04
N TRP A 78 -5.33 2.38 11.39
CA TRP A 78 -6.40 2.59 12.37
C TRP A 78 -5.88 2.67 13.81
N LYS A 79 -4.96 1.80 14.21
CA LYS A 79 -4.32 1.81 15.53
C LYS A 79 -3.06 2.69 15.64
N VAL A 80 -2.69 3.38 14.56
CA VAL A 80 -1.52 4.27 14.49
C VAL A 80 -0.19 3.55 14.84
N ILE A 81 -0.06 2.27 14.46
CA ILE A 81 1.12 1.43 14.74
C ILE A 81 2.09 1.51 13.55
N ARG A 82 3.11 2.37 13.67
CA ARG A 82 4.09 2.62 12.60
C ARG A 82 4.87 1.38 12.15
N TRP A 83 5.16 0.50 13.11
CA TRP A 83 5.99 -0.68 12.86
C TRP A 83 5.36 -1.65 11.85
N LEU A 84 4.03 -1.64 11.73
CA LEU A 84 3.29 -2.45 10.76
C LEU A 84 3.26 -1.86 9.34
N VAL A 85 3.67 -0.61 9.13
CA VAL A 85 3.71 0.02 7.80
C VAL A 85 4.97 -0.37 7.02
N TYR A 86 6.09 -0.60 7.72
CA TYR A 86 7.34 -1.06 7.12
C TYR A 86 7.26 -2.41 6.39
N PRO A 87 6.65 -3.48 6.96
CA PRO A 87 6.53 -4.75 6.25
C PRO A 87 5.67 -4.61 4.98
N TYR A 88 4.69 -3.71 4.95
CA TYR A 88 3.94 -3.39 3.73
C TYR A 88 4.83 -2.75 2.67
N MET A 89 5.69 -1.79 3.06
CA MET A 89 6.65 -1.19 2.13
C MET A 89 7.60 -2.21 1.51
N CYS A 90 8.12 -3.15 2.31
CA CYS A 90 8.98 -4.23 1.79
C CYS A 90 8.24 -5.13 0.79
N MET A 91 6.96 -5.38 1.02
CA MET A 91 6.11 -6.18 0.15
C MET A 91 5.64 -5.45 -1.12
N LEU A 92 5.95 -4.17 -1.31
CA LEU A 92 5.63 -3.45 -2.55
C LEU A 92 6.36 -4.01 -3.77
N LEU A 93 7.55 -4.59 -3.59
CA LEU A 93 8.24 -5.32 -4.66
C LEU A 93 7.39 -6.51 -5.15
N MET A 94 6.77 -7.21 -4.20
CA MET A 94 5.87 -8.31 -4.51
C MET A 94 4.56 -7.81 -5.14
N ALA A 95 4.09 -6.62 -4.73
CA ALA A 95 2.94 -5.96 -5.37
C ALA A 95 3.17 -5.70 -6.87
N ILE A 96 4.37 -5.32 -7.29
CA ILE A 96 4.69 -5.12 -8.71
C ILE A 96 4.44 -6.42 -9.48
N ALA A 97 4.91 -7.56 -8.98
CA ALA A 97 4.71 -8.86 -9.63
C ALA A 97 3.21 -9.25 -9.68
N VAL A 98 2.48 -9.03 -8.58
CA VAL A 98 1.03 -9.26 -8.47
C VAL A 98 0.26 -8.44 -9.52
N TYR A 99 0.47 -7.12 -9.57
CA TYR A 99 -0.21 -6.25 -10.53
C TYR A 99 0.21 -6.54 -11.96
N THR A 100 1.48 -6.90 -12.18
CA THR A 100 1.97 -7.23 -13.52
C THR A 100 1.24 -8.45 -14.05
N MET A 101 1.05 -9.49 -13.23
CA MET A 101 0.35 -10.69 -13.66
C MET A 101 -1.13 -10.42 -14.00
N ILE A 102 -1.82 -9.63 -13.17
CA ILE A 102 -3.22 -9.25 -13.40
C ILE A 102 -3.35 -8.42 -14.69
N LEU A 103 -2.51 -7.40 -14.85
CA LEU A 103 -2.53 -6.53 -16.02
C LEU A 103 -2.07 -7.25 -17.29
N GLN A 104 -1.11 -8.16 -17.17
CA GLN A 104 -0.69 -9.02 -18.27
C GLN A 104 -1.83 -9.93 -18.72
N SER A 105 -2.61 -10.49 -17.79
CA SER A 105 -3.80 -11.28 -18.09
C SER A 105 -4.86 -10.44 -18.84
N LEU A 106 -5.03 -9.17 -18.46
CA LEU A 106 -6.05 -8.29 -19.04
C LEU A 106 -5.65 -7.67 -20.39
N PHE A 107 -4.44 -7.13 -20.49
CA PHE A 107 -3.99 -6.33 -21.65
C PHE A 107 -3.11 -7.10 -22.63
N LYS A 108 -2.65 -8.31 -22.28
CA LYS A 108 -1.73 -9.16 -23.08
C LYS A 108 -0.44 -8.46 -23.55
N ASN A 109 -0.14 -7.28 -23.02
CA ASN A 109 1.00 -6.45 -23.35
C ASN A 109 1.91 -6.36 -22.14
N LEU A 110 2.97 -7.17 -22.14
CA LEU A 110 3.90 -7.29 -21.03
C LEU A 110 4.56 -5.94 -20.63
N PRO A 111 5.05 -5.11 -21.57
CA PRO A 111 5.74 -3.86 -21.22
C PRO A 111 4.81 -2.86 -20.53
N ALA A 112 3.58 -2.72 -21.06
CA ALA A 112 2.57 -1.82 -20.51
C ALA A 112 2.10 -2.28 -19.12
N ALA A 113 1.93 -3.59 -18.93
CA ALA A 113 1.56 -4.17 -17.64
C ALA A 113 2.63 -3.92 -16.57
N VAL A 114 3.91 -4.13 -16.90
CA VAL A 114 5.04 -3.88 -15.98
C VAL A 114 5.12 -2.40 -15.64
N PHE A 115 5.08 -1.51 -16.64
CA PHE A 115 5.18 -0.06 -16.42
C PHE A 115 4.06 0.45 -15.51
N THR A 116 2.82 0.04 -15.78
CA THR A 116 1.65 0.42 -14.97
C THR A 116 1.75 -0.12 -13.54
N SER A 117 2.22 -1.35 -13.37
CA SER A 117 2.41 -1.96 -12.05
C SER A 117 3.47 -1.22 -11.23
N VAL A 118 4.58 -0.84 -11.86
CA VAL A 118 5.62 -0.03 -11.23
C VAL A 118 5.06 1.33 -10.82
N ALA A 119 4.33 2.00 -11.70
CA ALA A 119 3.70 3.29 -11.40
C ALA A 119 2.75 3.21 -10.19
N ILE A 120 1.89 2.19 -10.13
CA ILE A 120 0.98 1.96 -8.99
C ILE A 120 1.78 1.74 -7.70
N SER A 121 2.83 0.91 -7.74
CA SER A 121 3.66 0.66 -6.56
C SER A 121 4.41 1.89 -6.07
N PHE A 122 4.85 2.78 -6.96
CA PHE A 122 5.45 4.07 -6.58
C PHE A 122 4.45 5.00 -5.90
N ILE A 123 3.21 5.06 -6.41
CA ILE A 123 2.13 5.82 -5.77
C ILE A 123 1.89 5.29 -4.35
N PHE A 124 1.82 3.96 -4.20
CA PHE A 124 1.59 3.29 -2.93
C PHE A 124 2.74 3.50 -1.94
N LEU A 125 3.98 3.50 -2.43
CA LEU A 125 5.16 3.85 -1.63
C LEU A 125 5.09 5.30 -1.15
N GLY A 126 4.73 6.23 -2.04
CA GLY A 126 4.58 7.65 -1.73
C GLY A 126 3.52 7.90 -0.66
N ILE A 127 2.35 7.26 -0.78
CA ILE A 127 1.26 7.32 0.20
C ILE A 127 1.71 6.73 1.55
N SER A 128 2.42 5.61 1.52
CA SER A 128 2.92 4.96 2.74
C SER A 128 3.97 5.84 3.45
N LEU A 129 4.88 6.46 2.70
CA LEU A 129 5.88 7.41 3.23
C LEU A 129 5.25 8.68 3.78
N HIS A 130 4.24 9.21 3.10
CA HIS A 130 3.49 10.35 3.60
C HIS A 130 2.82 9.99 4.93
N THR A 131 2.18 8.83 5.00
CA THR A 131 1.52 8.34 6.23
C THR A 131 2.51 8.17 7.38
N THR A 132 3.69 7.58 7.16
CA THR A 132 4.70 7.44 8.21
C THR A 132 5.23 8.80 8.69
N LYS A 133 5.47 9.75 7.79
CA LYS A 133 5.86 11.13 8.15
C LYS A 133 4.78 11.86 8.96
N THR A 134 3.52 11.81 8.53
CA THR A 134 2.40 12.42 9.27
C THR A 134 2.25 11.79 10.66
N MET A 135 2.44 10.48 10.80
CA MET A 135 2.44 9.81 12.10
C MET A 135 3.60 10.28 12.97
N GLU A 136 4.79 10.49 12.39
CA GLU A 136 6.00 10.99 13.05
C GLU A 136 5.81 12.39 13.64
N GLU A 137 5.32 13.31 12.81
CA GLU A 137 4.98 14.68 13.18
C GLU A 137 3.94 14.73 14.30
N ASN A 138 2.90 13.89 14.25
CA ASN A 138 1.87 13.81 15.31
C ASN A 138 2.41 13.39 16.69
N ARG A 139 3.43 12.53 16.76
CA ARG A 139 4.04 12.16 18.05
C ARG A 139 4.99 13.23 18.56
N ARG A 140 5.66 13.95 17.66
CA ARG A 140 6.55 15.06 18.02
C ARG A 140 5.77 16.26 18.54
N ASN A 141 4.56 16.46 18.04
CA ASN A 141 3.64 17.52 18.44
C ASN A 141 2.65 17.09 19.54
N ALA A 142 2.71 15.85 20.03
CA ALA A 142 1.87 15.40 21.13
C ALA A 142 2.39 16.05 22.43
N PRO A 143 1.58 16.88 23.12
CA PRO A 143 1.98 17.46 24.39
C PRO A 143 2.13 16.33 25.41
N THR A 144 3.33 16.22 25.99
CA THR A 144 3.54 15.52 27.27
C THR A 144 2.76 16.17 28.38
#